data_AF-A0A2N7B3U6-F1
#
_entry.id   AF-A0A2N7B3U6-F1
#
_cell.length_a   1.000
_cell.length_b   1.000
_cell.length_c   1.000
_cell.angle_alpha   90.00
_cell.angle_beta   90.00
_cell.angle_gamma   90.00
#
_symmetry.space_group_name_H-M   'P 1'
#
loop_
_entity.id
_entity.type
_entity.pdbx_description
1 polymer ?
#
loop_
_entity_poly.entity_id
_entity_poly.type
_entity_poly.pdbx_seq_one_letter_code
_entity_poly.pdbx_strand_id
1 'polypeptide(L)'
;MLITVVVIIKPAFSLTRERNVQRLIGTLLGIVIALCLLHFVTNTALLLGLASVFLLIYFTLNRIHHLLSVIALTPLVITLLYVYGNSGWGFVLERMYDTLIGCAIAFGATYLFPSWESIRVLFLCRELLKFNVQYLGKLEDALRGEPTNVTAYKLAWKRVYLGQANLSQSFQRMLIEPGNQAIISKYMYHFQMLNHILSANIASLFRSIAVGNQRVDPGQIKAVKDVLVQSLLYLDPSPNEGISDDSEERVKEILDDASEKHQDPFFLL
;
A
#
# COMPACT_ATOMS: atom_id res chain seq x y z
N MET A 1 -7.48 16.26 -23.31
CA MET A 1 -7.75 15.09 -24.18
C MET A 1 -6.53 14.18 -24.35
N LEU A 2 -5.28 14.67 -24.47
CA LEU A 2 -4.08 13.80 -24.59
C LEU A 2 -3.47 13.32 -23.25
N ILE A 3 -3.61 14.09 -22.17
CA ILE A 3 -3.09 13.71 -20.83
C ILE A 3 -3.95 12.63 -20.14
N THR A 4 -5.18 12.44 -20.61
CA THR A 4 -6.18 11.51 -20.05
C THR A 4 -5.96 10.06 -20.47
N VAL A 5 -5.23 9.82 -21.56
CA VAL A 5 -4.91 8.48 -22.07
C VAL A 5 -3.51 8.03 -21.62
N VAL A 6 -2.54 8.95 -21.55
CA VAL A 6 -1.15 8.64 -21.14
C VAL A 6 -1.03 8.29 -19.64
N VAL A 7 -1.97 8.75 -18.80
CA VAL A 7 -2.00 8.46 -17.34
C VAL A 7 -2.61 7.09 -17.00
N ILE A 8 -3.20 6.39 -17.97
CA ILE A 8 -3.80 5.05 -17.80
C ILE A 8 -2.72 3.96 -17.51
N ILE A 9 -1.42 4.29 -17.60
CA ILE A 9 -0.31 3.33 -17.51
C ILE A 9 0.24 3.09 -16.09
N LYS A 10 -0.20 3.80 -15.04
CA LYS A 10 0.25 3.50 -13.65
C LYS A 10 -0.83 2.78 -12.83
N PRO A 11 -0.77 1.44 -12.65
CA PRO A 11 -1.78 0.69 -11.94
C PRO A 11 -1.54 0.79 -10.42
N ALA A 12 -1.88 1.92 -9.82
CA ALA A 12 -2.01 2.03 -8.37
C ALA A 12 -3.51 1.88 -8.01
N PHE A 13 -3.95 0.62 -7.91
CA PHE A 13 -5.34 0.18 -7.78
C PHE A 13 -6.17 0.89 -6.69
N SER A 14 -5.61 1.08 -5.49
CA SER A 14 -6.34 1.71 -4.37
C SER A 14 -6.49 3.22 -4.53
N LEU A 15 -5.42 3.88 -4.98
CA LEU A 15 -5.34 5.32 -5.09
C LEU A 15 -6.17 5.85 -6.28
N THR A 16 -6.25 5.07 -7.36
CA THR A 16 -7.02 5.44 -8.57
C THR A 16 -8.52 5.34 -8.32
N ARG A 17 -9.01 4.34 -7.57
CA ARG A 17 -10.44 4.22 -7.24
C ARG A 17 -10.93 5.37 -6.37
N GLU A 18 -10.22 5.66 -5.28
CA GLU A 18 -10.61 6.73 -4.35
C GLU A 18 -10.59 8.10 -5.05
N ARG A 19 -9.54 8.37 -5.84
CA ARG A 19 -9.43 9.61 -6.61
C ARG A 19 -10.49 9.74 -7.69
N ASN A 20 -10.87 8.64 -8.37
CA ASN A 20 -11.93 8.67 -9.37
C ASN A 20 -13.31 8.93 -8.75
N VAL A 21 -13.58 8.36 -7.58
CA VAL A 21 -14.83 8.63 -6.83
C VAL A 21 -14.85 10.09 -6.36
N GLN A 22 -13.76 10.58 -5.79
CA GLN A 22 -13.63 12.00 -5.41
C GLN A 22 -13.82 12.93 -6.60
N ARG A 23 -13.31 12.55 -7.78
CA ARG A 23 -13.46 13.33 -9.01
C ARG A 23 -14.91 13.35 -9.49
N LEU A 24 -15.61 12.22 -9.45
CA LEU A 24 -17.01 12.12 -9.80
C LEU A 24 -17.88 13.00 -8.89
N ILE A 25 -17.76 12.82 -7.57
CA ILE A 25 -18.52 13.57 -6.56
C ILE A 25 -18.17 15.06 -6.63
N GLY A 26 -16.88 15.39 -6.76
CA GLY A 26 -16.41 16.77 -6.81
C GLY A 26 -16.87 17.51 -8.06
N THR A 27 -16.94 16.83 -9.20
CA THR A 27 -17.48 17.40 -10.45
C THR A 27 -18.99 17.63 -10.32
N LEU A 28 -19.73 16.68 -9.73
CA LEU A 28 -21.18 16.82 -9.53
C LEU A 28 -21.52 18.01 -8.63
N LEU A 29 -20.87 18.10 -7.45
CA LEU A 29 -21.04 19.22 -6.52
C LEU A 29 -20.57 20.54 -7.12
N GLY A 30 -19.44 20.52 -7.82
CA GLY A 30 -18.90 21.70 -8.49
C GLY A 30 -19.82 22.23 -9.60
N ILE A 31 -20.51 21.36 -10.35
CA ILE A 31 -21.54 21.76 -11.32
C ILE A 31 -22.71 22.42 -10.61
N VAL A 32 -23.23 21.82 -9.52
CA VAL A 32 -24.35 22.40 -8.75
C VAL A 32 -23.99 23.81 -8.24
N ILE A 33 -22.78 23.98 -7.71
CA ILE A 33 -22.27 25.28 -7.26
C ILE A 33 -22.16 26.25 -8.44
N ALA A 34 -21.59 25.83 -9.57
CA ALA A 34 -21.46 26.65 -10.77
C ALA A 34 -22.81 27.14 -11.29
N LEU A 35 -23.80 26.25 -11.32
CA LEU A 35 -25.17 26.56 -11.76
C LEU A 35 -25.85 27.55 -10.82
N CYS A 36 -25.70 27.36 -9.51
CA CYS A 36 -26.21 28.30 -8.52
C CYS A 36 -25.59 29.69 -8.73
N LEU A 37 -24.28 29.75 -8.96
CA LEU A 37 -23.57 31.01 -9.18
C LEU A 37 -23.98 31.72 -10.47
N LEU A 38 -24.10 30.99 -11.58
CA LEU A 38 -24.59 31.55 -12.85
C LEU A 38 -26.04 32.06 -12.75
N HIS A 39 -26.86 31.41 -11.93
CA HIS A 39 -28.25 31.82 -11.74
C HIS A 39 -28.38 33.09 -10.89
N PHE A 40 -27.62 33.19 -9.79
CA PHE A 40 -27.70 34.33 -8.87
C PHE A 40 -26.87 35.55 -9.31
N VAL A 41 -25.83 35.35 -10.11
CA VAL A 41 -24.88 36.41 -10.47
C VAL A 41 -24.80 36.56 -11.99
N THR A 42 -25.48 37.57 -12.51
CA THR A 42 -25.45 37.95 -13.93
C THR A 42 -24.35 38.95 -14.27
N ASN A 43 -23.68 39.54 -13.27
CA ASN A 43 -22.62 40.52 -13.48
C ASN A 43 -21.26 39.86 -13.70
N THR A 44 -20.69 40.05 -14.88
CA THR A 44 -19.39 39.50 -15.32
C THR A 44 -18.22 39.85 -14.39
N ALA A 45 -18.19 41.05 -13.82
CA ALA A 45 -17.11 41.47 -12.93
C ALA A 45 -17.16 40.74 -11.58
N LEU A 46 -18.36 40.50 -11.05
CA LEU A 46 -18.55 39.70 -9.83
C LEU A 46 -18.22 38.23 -10.06
N LEU A 47 -18.57 37.70 -11.24
CA LEU A 47 -18.23 36.33 -11.64
C LEU A 47 -16.70 36.12 -11.71
N LEU A 48 -15.97 37.08 -12.28
CA LEU A 48 -14.50 37.06 -12.33
C LEU A 48 -13.85 37.17 -10.94
N GLY A 49 -14.39 38.03 -10.08
CA GLY A 49 -13.96 38.13 -8.68
C GLY A 49 -14.13 36.80 -7.94
N LEU A 50 -15.28 36.16 -8.11
CA LEU A 50 -15.56 34.88 -7.49
C LEU A 50 -14.73 33.73 -8.07
N ALA A 51 -14.49 33.71 -9.39
CA ALA A 51 -13.58 32.75 -10.02
C ALA A 51 -12.16 32.87 -9.44
N SER A 52 -11.70 34.09 -9.15
CA SER A 52 -10.40 34.33 -8.51
C SER A 52 -10.35 33.76 -7.09
N VAL A 53 -11.44 33.84 -6.34
CA VAL A 53 -11.56 33.21 -5.01
C VAL A 53 -11.50 31.69 -5.12
N PHE A 54 -12.23 31.08 -6.06
CA PHE A 54 -12.15 29.63 -6.31
C PHE A 54 -10.75 29.19 -6.72
N LEU A 55 -10.00 30.03 -7.45
CA LEU A 55 -8.61 29.74 -7.83
C LEU A 55 -7.71 29.65 -6.60
N LEU A 56 -7.84 30.60 -5.66
CA LEU A 56 -7.08 30.60 -4.41
C LEU A 56 -7.42 29.39 -3.54
N ILE A 57 -8.70 29.04 -3.45
CA ILE A 57 -9.18 27.86 -2.74
C ILE A 57 -8.60 26.59 -3.37
N TYR A 58 -8.65 26.48 -4.71
CA TYR A 58 -8.06 25.36 -5.44
C TYR A 58 -6.57 25.20 -5.14
N PHE A 59 -5.79 26.28 -5.27
CA PHE A 59 -4.34 26.24 -5.09
C PHE A 59 -3.95 25.86 -3.64
N THR A 60 -4.68 26.38 -2.67
CA THR A 60 -4.47 26.07 -1.25
C THR A 60 -4.82 24.63 -0.92
N LEU A 61 -5.94 24.12 -1.46
CA LEU A 61 -6.48 22.82 -1.06
C LEU A 61 -5.96 21.65 -1.91
N ASN A 62 -5.38 21.90 -3.08
CA ASN A 62 -4.78 20.86 -3.94
C ASN A 62 -3.72 20.03 -3.19
N ARG A 63 -3.04 20.62 -2.20
CA ARG A 63 -2.00 19.94 -1.41
C ARG A 63 -2.53 19.15 -0.22
N ILE A 64 -3.75 19.43 0.25
CA ILE A 64 -4.28 18.92 1.54
C ILE A 64 -5.48 17.98 1.31
N HIS A 65 -6.46 18.40 0.50
CA HIS A 65 -7.70 17.65 0.26
C HIS A 65 -8.08 17.66 -1.21
N HIS A 66 -7.75 16.57 -1.91
CA HIS A 66 -8.01 16.40 -3.34
C HIS A 66 -9.51 16.57 -3.69
N LEU A 67 -10.44 16.07 -2.86
CA LEU A 67 -11.89 16.25 -3.06
C LEU A 67 -12.29 17.73 -3.12
N LEU A 68 -11.90 18.53 -2.14
CA LEU A 68 -12.25 19.96 -2.07
C LEU A 68 -11.62 20.75 -3.22
N SER A 69 -10.42 20.35 -3.64
CA SER A 69 -9.75 20.93 -4.80
C SER A 69 -10.57 20.74 -6.08
N VAL A 70 -11.11 19.54 -6.33
CA VAL A 70 -11.96 19.28 -7.51
C VAL A 70 -13.28 20.06 -7.45
N ILE A 71 -13.87 20.19 -6.24
CA ILE A 71 -15.11 20.97 -6.03
C ILE A 71 -14.90 22.45 -6.35
N ALA A 72 -13.71 23.01 -6.10
CA ALA A 72 -13.39 24.41 -6.43
C ALA A 72 -12.98 24.61 -7.90
N LEU A 73 -12.26 23.64 -8.48
CA LEU A 73 -11.80 23.70 -9.87
C LEU A 73 -12.94 23.70 -10.88
N THR A 74 -13.94 22.84 -10.67
CA THR A 74 -15.06 22.66 -11.61
C THR A 74 -15.89 23.94 -11.83
N PRO A 75 -16.40 24.64 -10.79
CA PRO A 75 -17.12 25.89 -10.96
C PRO A 75 -16.23 27.02 -11.46
N LEU A 76 -14.93 27.03 -11.11
CA LEU A 76 -13.97 27.97 -11.68
C LEU A 76 -13.88 27.84 -13.20
N VAL A 77 -13.70 26.62 -13.71
CA VAL A 77 -13.57 26.37 -15.15
C VAL A 77 -14.88 26.70 -15.87
N ILE A 78 -16.03 26.30 -15.32
CA ILE A 78 -17.34 26.60 -15.90
C ILE A 78 -17.58 28.12 -15.94
N THR A 79 -17.29 28.83 -14.84
CA THR A 79 -17.45 30.28 -14.76
C THR A 79 -16.56 31.00 -15.75
N LEU A 80 -15.29 30.60 -15.86
CA LEU A 80 -14.33 31.21 -16.78
C LEU A 80 -14.73 30.99 -18.25
N LEU A 81 -15.16 29.77 -18.59
CA LEU A 81 -15.65 29.44 -19.94
C LEU A 81 -16.93 30.20 -20.29
N TYR A 82 -17.84 30.36 -19.32
CA TYR A 82 -19.06 31.15 -19.50
C TYR A 82 -18.75 32.62 -19.82
N VAL A 83 -17.83 33.24 -19.07
CA VAL A 83 -17.38 34.63 -19.32
C VAL A 83 -16.67 34.77 -20.67
N TYR A 84 -15.87 33.78 -21.07
CA TYR A 84 -15.08 33.84 -22.31
C TYR A 84 -15.91 33.55 -23.57
N GLY A 85 -16.88 32.64 -23.50
CA GLY A 85 -17.53 32.08 -24.67
C GLY A 85 -18.98 32.49 -24.92
N ASN A 86 -19.67 33.15 -23.99
CA ASN A 86 -21.12 33.45 -24.03
C ASN A 86 -21.98 32.33 -24.65
N SER A 87 -21.62 31.09 -24.37
CA SER A 87 -22.10 29.93 -25.10
C SER A 87 -22.76 28.99 -24.09
N GLY A 88 -23.94 28.50 -24.47
CA GLY A 88 -24.92 27.96 -23.53
C GLY A 88 -24.52 26.64 -22.85
N TRP A 89 -25.54 25.91 -22.41
CA TRP A 89 -25.44 24.71 -21.56
C TRP A 89 -24.58 23.54 -22.09
N GLY A 90 -24.08 23.60 -23.33
CA GLY A 90 -23.32 22.52 -23.98
C GLY A 90 -22.03 22.11 -23.25
N PHE A 91 -21.25 23.07 -22.74
CA PHE A 91 -19.95 22.78 -22.11
C PHE A 91 -20.08 22.05 -20.77
N VAL A 92 -21.17 22.29 -20.04
CA VAL A 92 -21.44 21.58 -18.78
C VAL A 92 -21.70 20.10 -19.07
N LEU A 93 -22.46 19.82 -20.13
CA LEU A 93 -22.76 18.45 -20.56
C LEU A 93 -21.51 17.75 -21.06
N GLU A 94 -20.67 18.39 -21.89
CA GLU A 94 -19.40 17.84 -22.34
C GLU A 94 -18.51 17.42 -21.15
N ARG A 95 -18.43 18.25 -20.11
CA ARG A 95 -17.61 17.97 -18.92
C ARG A 95 -18.15 16.80 -18.09
N MET A 96 -19.46 16.66 -18.03
CA MET A 96 -20.13 15.58 -17.34
C MET A 96 -19.93 14.25 -18.08
N TYR A 97 -20.11 14.24 -19.41
CA TYR A 97 -19.87 13.05 -20.24
C TYR A 97 -18.42 12.59 -20.19
N ASP A 98 -17.46 13.50 -20.29
CA ASP A 98 -16.03 13.18 -20.18
C ASP A 98 -15.67 12.50 -18.86
N THR A 99 -16.23 13.02 -17.76
CA THR A 99 -15.96 12.48 -16.41
C THR A 99 -16.66 11.13 -16.22
N LEU A 100 -17.88 10.99 -16.71
CA LEU A 100 -18.65 9.74 -16.63
C LEU A 100 -18.00 8.62 -17.43
N ILE A 101 -17.59 8.90 -18.68
CA ILE A 101 -16.90 7.93 -19.55
C ILE A 101 -15.55 7.54 -18.94
N GLY A 102 -14.77 8.52 -18.46
CA GLY A 102 -13.50 8.26 -17.79
C GLY A 102 -13.66 7.39 -16.54
N CYS A 103 -14.69 7.65 -15.72
CA CYS A 103 -15.02 6.81 -14.56
C CYS A 103 -15.46 5.42 -14.98
N ALA A 104 -16.35 5.29 -15.97
CA ALA A 104 -16.85 3.99 -16.44
C ALA A 104 -15.72 3.08 -16.96
N ILE A 105 -14.79 3.64 -17.76
CA ILE A 105 -13.62 2.90 -18.24
C ILE A 105 -12.73 2.48 -17.06
N ALA A 106 -12.50 3.35 -16.08
CA ALA A 106 -11.68 3.02 -14.91
C ALA A 106 -12.32 1.95 -14.01
N PHE A 107 -13.64 1.99 -13.82
CA PHE A 107 -14.38 0.95 -13.10
C PHE A 107 -14.36 -0.37 -13.88
N GLY A 108 -14.55 -0.34 -15.21
CA GLY A 108 -14.46 -1.51 -16.07
C GLY A 108 -13.07 -2.15 -16.05
N ALA A 109 -12.00 -1.35 -16.12
CA ALA A 109 -10.63 -1.85 -16.01
C ALA A 109 -10.35 -2.50 -14.65
N THR A 110 -10.89 -1.93 -13.56
CA THR A 110 -10.81 -2.54 -12.21
C THR A 110 -11.44 -3.93 -12.16
N TYR A 111 -12.54 -4.14 -12.87
CA TYR A 111 -13.23 -5.44 -12.90
C TYR A 111 -12.53 -6.44 -13.84
N LEU A 112 -11.99 -5.96 -14.98
CA LEU A 112 -11.37 -6.79 -16.00
C LEU A 112 -9.94 -7.24 -15.62
N PHE A 113 -9.21 -6.43 -14.86
CA PHE A 113 -7.88 -6.75 -14.35
C PHE A 113 -7.90 -6.76 -12.82
N PRO A 114 -8.38 -7.83 -12.16
CA PRO A 114 -8.17 -7.96 -10.73
C PRO A 114 -6.66 -7.94 -10.46
N SER A 115 -6.18 -6.96 -9.70
CA SER A 115 -4.82 -6.96 -9.18
C SER A 115 -4.65 -8.21 -8.33
N TRP A 116 -3.71 -9.06 -8.71
CA TRP A 116 -3.34 -10.25 -7.95
C TRP A 116 -2.54 -9.88 -6.68
N GLU A 117 -2.99 -8.86 -5.93
CA GLU A 117 -2.37 -8.43 -4.67
C GLU A 117 -2.45 -9.56 -3.62
N SER A 118 -3.41 -10.48 -3.75
CA SER A 118 -3.45 -11.74 -2.98
C SER A 118 -2.18 -12.59 -3.12
N ILE A 119 -1.59 -12.62 -4.33
CA ILE A 119 -0.29 -13.30 -4.58
C ILE A 119 0.84 -12.53 -3.90
N ARG A 120 0.80 -11.19 -3.94
CA ARG A 120 1.78 -10.33 -3.28
C ARG A 120 1.76 -10.47 -1.76
N VAL A 121 0.58 -10.60 -1.17
CA VAL A 121 0.42 -10.82 0.28
C VAL A 121 1.05 -12.14 0.73
N LEU A 122 0.87 -13.23 -0.04
CA LEU A 122 1.54 -14.50 0.22
C LEU A 122 3.07 -14.39 0.13
N PHE A 123 3.58 -13.68 -0.88
CA PHE A 123 5.01 -13.40 -1.02
C PHE A 123 5.56 -12.62 0.20
N LEU A 124 4.84 -11.58 0.65
CA LEU A 124 5.22 -10.78 1.82
C LEU A 124 5.21 -11.59 3.12
N CYS A 125 4.28 -12.54 3.28
CA CYS A 125 4.28 -13.48 4.40
C CYS A 125 5.56 -14.32 4.42
N ARG A 126 5.98 -14.84 3.26
CA ARG A 126 7.22 -15.62 3.12
C ARG A 126 8.45 -14.78 3.46
N GLU A 127 8.56 -13.56 2.94
CA GLU A 127 9.68 -12.66 3.28
C GLU A 127 9.73 -12.36 4.79
N LEU A 128 8.58 -12.10 5.40
CA LEU A 128 8.51 -11.82 6.82
C LEU A 128 8.95 -13.03 7.67
N LEU A 129 8.60 -14.25 7.27
CA LEU A 129 9.11 -15.48 7.88
C LEU A 129 10.63 -15.59 7.76
N LYS A 130 11.21 -15.32 6.57
CA LYS A 130 12.67 -15.30 6.38
C LYS A 130 13.36 -14.30 7.30
N PHE A 131 12.84 -13.08 7.40
CA PHE A 131 13.42 -12.07 8.29
C PHE A 131 13.37 -12.48 9.76
N ASN A 132 12.29 -13.15 10.20
CA ASN A 132 12.19 -13.70 11.55
C ASN A 132 13.24 -14.78 11.80
N VAL A 133 13.48 -15.68 10.83
CA VAL A 133 14.54 -16.71 10.94
C VAL A 133 15.93 -16.07 11.04
N GLN A 134 16.23 -15.06 10.20
CA GLN A 134 17.51 -14.32 10.29
C GLN A 134 17.66 -13.61 11.64
N TYR A 135 16.56 -13.06 12.16
CA TYR A 135 16.54 -12.38 13.45
C TYR A 135 16.78 -13.34 14.62
N LEU A 136 16.18 -14.54 14.60
CA LEU A 136 16.50 -15.62 15.56
C LEU A 136 17.95 -16.06 15.44
N GLY A 137 18.50 -16.18 14.22
CA GLY A 137 19.92 -16.52 14.03
C GLY A 137 20.85 -15.54 14.75
N LYS A 138 20.54 -14.23 14.72
CA LYS A 138 21.30 -13.23 15.49
C LYS A 138 21.14 -13.33 17.01
N LEU A 139 20.02 -13.86 17.48
CA LEU A 139 19.85 -14.19 18.90
C LEU A 139 20.68 -15.43 19.29
N GLU A 140 20.78 -16.44 18.42
CA GLU A 140 21.63 -17.62 18.64
C GLU A 140 23.12 -17.25 18.68
N ASP A 141 23.58 -16.42 17.74
CA ASP A 141 24.96 -15.89 17.73
C ASP A 141 25.29 -15.20 19.07
N ALA A 142 24.34 -14.41 19.60
CA ALA A 142 24.47 -13.72 20.89
C ALA A 142 24.57 -14.67 22.08
N LEU A 143 23.81 -15.76 22.07
CA LEU A 143 23.83 -16.77 23.13
C LEU A 143 25.11 -17.60 23.14
N ARG A 144 25.75 -17.78 21.98
CA ARG A 144 27.03 -18.48 21.85
C ARG A 144 28.22 -17.64 22.32
N GLY A 145 28.00 -16.36 22.64
CA GLY A 145 29.06 -15.45 23.08
C GLY A 145 29.97 -14.97 21.95
N GLU A 146 29.55 -15.11 20.69
CA GLU A 146 30.26 -14.52 19.56
C GLU A 146 30.17 -12.99 19.62
N PRO A 147 31.16 -12.24 19.07
CA PRO A 147 31.11 -10.79 19.04
C PRO A 147 29.93 -10.31 18.18
N THR A 148 28.77 -10.14 18.81
CA THR A 148 27.58 -9.68 18.12
C THR A 148 27.78 -8.27 17.64
N ASN A 149 27.88 -8.10 16.32
CA ASN A 149 27.83 -6.78 15.73
C ASN A 149 26.44 -6.18 15.99
N VAL A 150 26.37 -5.22 16.91
CA VAL A 150 25.14 -4.51 17.29
C VAL A 150 24.40 -3.96 16.07
N THR A 151 25.14 -3.59 15.01
CA THR A 151 24.59 -3.13 13.73
C THR A 151 23.85 -4.23 12.99
N ALA A 152 24.40 -5.45 12.95
CA ALA A 152 23.77 -6.58 12.27
C ALA A 152 22.46 -7.01 12.95
N TYR A 153 22.43 -6.99 14.29
CA TYR A 153 21.20 -7.21 15.07
C TYR A 153 20.14 -6.13 14.78
N LYS A 154 20.51 -4.84 14.88
CA LYS A 154 19.59 -3.73 14.61
C LYS A 154 19.05 -3.77 13.18
N LEU A 155 19.87 -4.20 12.22
CA LEU A 155 19.45 -4.38 10.83
C LEU A 155 18.42 -5.50 10.69
N ALA A 156 18.65 -6.66 11.31
CA ALA A 156 17.71 -7.79 11.27
C ALA A 156 16.35 -7.40 11.90
N TRP A 157 16.36 -6.75 13.07
CA TRP A 157 15.16 -6.21 13.70
C TRP A 157 14.41 -5.23 12.78
N LYS A 158 15.15 -4.31 12.14
CA LYS A 158 14.56 -3.33 11.22
C LYS A 158 13.90 -4.00 10.01
N ARG A 159 14.51 -5.07 9.46
CA ARG A 159 13.92 -5.84 8.34
C ARG A 159 12.59 -6.49 8.73
N VAL A 160 12.52 -7.10 9.91
CA VAL A 160 11.25 -7.66 10.44
C VAL A 160 10.18 -6.56 10.58
N TYR A 161 10.54 -5.42 11.17
CA TYR A 161 9.61 -4.30 11.35
C TYR A 161 9.10 -3.73 10.03
N LEU A 162 9.97 -3.54 9.04
CA LEU A 162 9.60 -3.07 7.71
C LEU A 162 8.76 -4.10 6.94
N GLY A 163 9.12 -5.38 7.00
CA GLY A 163 8.35 -6.47 6.39
C GLY A 163 6.93 -6.54 6.96
N GLN A 164 6.79 -6.38 8.28
CA GLN A 164 5.48 -6.35 8.94
C GLN A 164 4.64 -5.15 8.51
N ALA A 165 5.26 -3.96 8.39
CA ALA A 165 4.58 -2.77 7.90
C ALA A 165 4.10 -2.93 6.44
N ASN A 166 4.96 -3.46 5.56
CA ASN A 166 4.64 -3.70 4.15
C ASN A 166 3.51 -4.73 3.98
N LEU A 167 3.54 -5.81 4.79
CA LEU A 167 2.47 -6.80 4.82
C LEU A 167 1.14 -6.19 5.29
N SER A 168 1.16 -5.41 6.36
CA SER A 168 -0.04 -4.75 6.89
C SER A 168 -0.67 -3.81 5.88
N GLN A 169 0.14 -2.99 5.20
CA GLN A 169 -0.35 -2.11 4.13
C GLN A 169 -0.94 -2.88 2.95
N SER A 170 -0.27 -3.93 2.50
CA SER A 170 -0.76 -4.75 1.38
C SER A 170 -2.03 -5.50 1.77
N PHE A 171 -2.13 -5.97 3.01
CA PHE A 171 -3.34 -6.58 3.54
C PHE A 171 -4.52 -5.61 3.61
N GLN A 172 -4.30 -4.37 4.08
CA GLN A 172 -5.33 -3.33 4.06
C GLN A 172 -5.81 -3.01 2.63
N ARG A 173 -4.90 -2.98 1.66
CA ARG A 173 -5.26 -2.82 0.24
C ARG A 173 -6.10 -4.00 -0.25
N MET A 174 -5.69 -5.23 0.08
CA MET A 174 -6.41 -6.45 -0.25
C MET A 174 -7.85 -6.37 0.25
N LEU A 175 -8.10 -6.01 1.52
CA LEU A 175 -9.46 -5.92 2.08
C LEU A 175 -10.44 -4.99 1.34
N ILE A 176 -9.93 -4.04 0.55
CA ILE A 176 -10.74 -3.07 -0.21
C ILE A 176 -11.06 -3.60 -1.63
N GLU A 177 -10.34 -4.63 -2.10
CA GLU A 177 -10.53 -5.24 -3.41
C GLU A 177 -11.78 -6.13 -3.44
N PRO A 178 -12.60 -6.04 -4.51
CA PRO A 178 -13.77 -6.91 -4.66
C PRO A 178 -13.34 -8.35 -5.03
N GLY A 179 -13.63 -9.35 -4.18
CA GLY A 179 -13.36 -10.76 -4.46
C GLY A 179 -13.55 -11.71 -3.27
N ASN A 180 -13.37 -13.03 -3.49
CA ASN A 180 -13.56 -14.08 -2.47
C ASN A 180 -12.36 -14.19 -1.50
N GLN A 181 -12.11 -13.12 -0.75
CA GLN A 181 -10.92 -12.97 0.11
C GLN A 181 -11.15 -13.29 1.59
N ALA A 182 -12.38 -13.70 1.97
CA ALA A 182 -12.76 -13.94 3.36
C ALA A 182 -11.88 -14.99 4.05
N ILE A 183 -11.45 -16.03 3.31
CA ILE A 183 -10.58 -17.09 3.81
C ILE A 183 -9.18 -16.52 4.11
N ILE A 184 -8.57 -15.84 3.14
CA ILE A 184 -7.22 -15.24 3.29
C ILE A 184 -7.24 -14.20 4.43
N SER A 185 -8.30 -13.40 4.52
CA SER A 185 -8.45 -12.40 5.57
C SER A 185 -8.48 -12.99 6.98
N LYS A 186 -9.18 -14.10 7.20
CA LYS A 186 -9.28 -14.73 8.53
C LYS A 186 -7.92 -15.21 9.04
N TYR A 187 -7.13 -15.85 8.17
CA TYR A 187 -5.79 -16.36 8.55
C TYR A 187 -4.75 -15.25 8.65
N MET A 188 -4.87 -14.18 7.86
CA MET A 188 -3.90 -13.08 7.86
C MET A 188 -3.86 -12.31 9.18
N TYR A 189 -5.02 -12.06 9.82
CA TYR A 189 -5.05 -11.42 11.13
C TYR A 189 -4.32 -12.26 12.20
N HIS A 190 -4.53 -13.58 12.19
CA HIS A 190 -3.82 -14.49 13.10
C HIS A 190 -2.32 -14.47 12.83
N PHE A 191 -1.91 -14.55 11.56
CA PHE A 191 -0.51 -14.49 11.18
C PHE A 191 0.17 -13.19 11.65
N GLN A 192 -0.44 -12.03 11.43
CA GLN A 192 0.11 -10.74 11.86
C GLN A 192 0.25 -10.66 13.38
N MET A 193 -0.76 -11.14 14.12
CA MET A 193 -0.72 -11.18 15.58
C MET A 193 0.41 -12.08 16.09
N LEU A 194 0.52 -13.30 15.57
CA LEU A 194 1.57 -14.25 15.94
C LEU A 194 2.96 -13.66 15.64
N ASN A 195 3.13 -13.03 14.48
CA ASN A 195 4.40 -12.43 14.09
C ASN A 195 4.80 -11.26 15.01
N HIS A 196 3.83 -10.42 15.39
CA HIS A 196 4.06 -9.34 16.34
C HIS A 196 4.50 -9.86 17.72
N ILE A 197 3.82 -10.88 18.24
CA ILE A 197 4.15 -11.52 19.52
C ILE A 197 5.54 -12.15 19.47
N LEU A 198 5.85 -12.88 18.39
CA LEU A 198 7.15 -13.49 18.15
C LEU A 198 8.27 -12.43 18.14
N SER A 199 8.10 -11.36 17.35
CA SER A 199 9.08 -10.27 17.23
C SER A 199 9.33 -9.57 18.58
N ALA A 200 8.26 -9.33 19.35
CA ALA A 200 8.35 -8.73 20.68
C ALA A 200 9.09 -9.66 21.66
N ASN A 201 8.80 -10.97 21.63
CA ASN A 201 9.48 -11.96 22.46
C ASN A 201 10.97 -12.05 22.14
N ILE A 202 11.37 -12.09 20.85
CA ILE A 202 12.78 -12.11 20.45
C ILE A 202 13.51 -10.85 20.95
N ALA A 203 12.90 -9.67 20.80
CA ALA A 203 13.49 -8.41 21.29
C ALA A 203 13.64 -8.40 22.82
N SER A 204 12.66 -8.95 23.54
CA SER A 204 12.70 -9.10 25.00
C SER A 204 13.83 -10.03 25.45
N LEU A 205 13.98 -11.19 24.78
CA LEU A 205 15.06 -12.16 25.04
C LEU A 205 16.44 -11.57 24.73
N PHE A 206 16.57 -10.84 23.62
CA PHE A 206 17.84 -10.18 23.29
C PHE A 206 18.24 -9.17 24.36
N ARG A 207 17.27 -8.39 24.86
CA ARG A 207 17.50 -7.44 25.95
C ARG A 207 17.86 -8.14 27.26
N SER A 208 17.22 -9.27 27.60
CA SER A 208 17.51 -10.01 28.83
C SER A 208 18.91 -10.63 28.81
N ILE A 209 19.38 -11.11 27.64
CA ILE A 209 20.76 -11.56 27.42
C ILE A 209 21.74 -10.40 27.57
N ALA A 210 21.46 -9.25 26.95
CA ALA A 210 22.33 -8.07 27.03
C ALA A 210 22.49 -7.51 28.46
N VAL A 211 21.45 -7.64 29.29
CA VAL A 211 21.47 -7.22 30.70
C VAL A 211 22.06 -8.31 31.61
N GLY A 212 22.33 -9.51 31.09
CA GLY A 212 22.91 -10.64 31.85
C GLY A 212 21.95 -11.28 32.85
N ASN A 213 20.64 -11.06 32.70
CA ASN A 213 19.65 -11.31 33.77
C ASN A 213 18.91 -12.66 33.64
N GLN A 214 19.05 -13.38 32.52
CA GLN A 214 18.36 -14.66 32.28
C GLN A 214 19.20 -15.66 31.49
N ARG A 215 19.17 -16.92 31.93
CA ARG A 215 19.59 -18.08 31.12
C ARG A 215 18.42 -18.49 30.24
N VAL A 216 18.49 -18.16 28.96
CA VAL A 216 17.53 -18.63 27.96
C VAL A 216 17.93 -20.04 27.55
N ASP A 217 16.99 -20.99 27.59
CA ASP A 217 17.23 -22.37 27.15
C ASP A 217 17.42 -22.39 25.62
N PRO A 218 18.61 -22.77 25.11
CA PRO A 218 18.87 -22.86 23.67
C PRO A 218 17.90 -23.82 22.96
N GLY A 219 17.35 -24.81 23.66
CA GLY A 219 16.38 -25.76 23.09
C GLY A 219 15.08 -25.12 22.65
N GLN A 220 14.61 -24.09 23.37
CA GLN A 220 13.37 -23.37 23.02
C GLN A 220 13.54 -22.50 21.77
N ILE A 221 14.70 -21.86 21.63
CA ILE A 221 15.00 -21.02 20.45
C ILE A 221 15.09 -21.89 19.20
N LYS A 222 15.76 -23.05 19.31
CA LYS A 222 15.85 -24.02 18.22
C LYS A 222 14.45 -24.52 17.80
N ALA A 223 13.60 -24.91 18.76
CA ALA A 223 12.24 -25.34 18.47
C ALA A 223 11.41 -24.28 17.73
N VAL A 224 11.51 -23.01 18.13
CA VAL A 224 10.81 -21.91 17.44
C VAL A 224 11.37 -21.69 16.03
N LYS A 225 12.69 -21.75 15.86
CA LYS A 225 13.33 -21.65 14.55
C LYS A 225 12.90 -22.78 13.62
N ASP A 226 12.85 -24.02 14.11
CA ASP A 226 12.44 -25.20 13.34
C ASP A 226 10.98 -25.07 12.87
N VAL A 227 10.07 -24.59 13.72
CA VAL A 227 8.66 -24.34 13.35
C VAL A 227 8.54 -23.24 12.29
N LEU A 228 9.34 -22.17 12.38
CA LEU A 228 9.34 -21.10 11.38
C LEU A 228 9.90 -21.57 10.03
N VAL A 229 10.97 -22.36 10.05
CA VAL A 229 11.55 -23.00 8.87
C VAL A 229 10.55 -23.95 8.22
N GLN A 230 9.88 -24.78 9.01
CA GLN A 230 8.85 -25.68 8.50
C GLN A 230 7.68 -24.91 7.87
N SER A 231 7.26 -23.81 8.50
CA SER A 231 6.23 -22.91 7.96
C SER A 231 6.65 -22.25 6.65
N LEU A 232 7.94 -21.92 6.51
CA LEU A 232 8.52 -21.39 5.26
C LEU A 232 8.44 -22.42 4.12
N LEU A 233 8.74 -23.68 4.42
CA LEU A 233 8.69 -24.80 3.45
C LEU A 233 7.26 -25.05 2.97
N TYR A 234 6.25 -24.98 3.84
CA TYR A 234 4.85 -25.10 3.46
C TYR A 234 4.34 -23.96 2.56
N LEU A 235 5.00 -22.79 2.59
CA LEU A 235 4.65 -21.63 1.76
C LEU A 235 5.46 -21.56 0.45
N ASP A 236 6.37 -22.49 0.18
CA ASP A 236 7.18 -22.52 -1.05
C ASP A 236 6.44 -23.26 -2.17
N PRO A 237 6.22 -22.64 -3.35
CA PRO A 237 5.49 -23.27 -4.47
C PRO A 237 6.28 -24.35 -5.25
N SER A 238 7.50 -24.71 -4.84
CA SER A 238 8.28 -25.75 -5.53
C SER A 238 7.63 -27.13 -5.35
N PRO A 239 7.53 -27.96 -6.39
CA PRO A 239 6.85 -29.25 -6.31
C PRO A 239 7.48 -30.10 -5.21
N ASN A 240 6.60 -30.76 -4.48
CA ASN A 240 6.83 -31.67 -3.37
C ASN A 240 7.83 -32.80 -3.73
N GLU A 241 9.13 -32.53 -3.70
CA GLU A 241 10.16 -33.55 -3.58
C GLU A 241 10.55 -33.68 -2.11
N GLY A 242 10.19 -34.82 -1.54
CA GLY A 242 10.81 -35.47 -0.39
C GLY A 242 11.20 -34.59 0.79
N ILE A 243 10.42 -34.67 1.88
CA ILE A 243 10.91 -34.34 3.21
C ILE A 243 11.96 -35.40 3.60
N SER A 244 13.21 -35.23 3.16
CA SER A 244 14.33 -36.03 3.64
C SER A 244 15.62 -35.22 3.61
N ASP A 245 16.17 -35.00 4.81
CA ASP A 245 17.55 -34.60 5.18
C ASP A 245 18.18 -33.32 4.57
N ASP A 246 17.59 -32.74 3.53
CA ASP A 246 18.13 -31.59 2.77
C ASP A 246 17.51 -30.24 3.18
N SER A 247 16.91 -30.19 4.37
CA SER A 247 16.15 -29.02 4.84
C SER A 247 17.06 -27.85 5.22
N GLU A 248 18.26 -28.11 5.75
CA GLU A 248 19.21 -27.05 6.12
C GLU A 248 19.90 -26.42 4.91
N GLU A 249 20.18 -27.19 3.84
CA GLU A 249 20.84 -26.71 2.63
C GLU A 249 19.85 -25.87 1.77
N ARG A 250 18.62 -26.36 1.60
CA ARG A 250 17.52 -25.58 0.99
C ARG A 250 17.19 -24.30 1.75
N VAL A 251 17.26 -24.32 3.08
CA VAL A 251 17.04 -23.11 3.89
C VAL A 251 18.17 -22.10 3.67
N LYS A 252 19.42 -22.55 3.55
CA LYS A 252 20.54 -21.68 3.20
C LYS A 252 20.36 -21.05 1.82
N GLU A 253 20.02 -21.83 0.78
CA GLU A 253 19.71 -21.28 -0.55
C GLU A 253 18.59 -20.24 -0.52
N ILE A 254 17.49 -20.52 0.20
CA ILE A 254 16.34 -19.62 0.32
C ILE A 254 16.70 -18.33 1.10
N LEU A 255 17.61 -18.41 2.06
CA LEU A 255 18.11 -17.28 2.84
C LEU A 255 19.14 -16.45 2.05
N ASP A 256 19.95 -17.09 1.20
CA ASP A 256 20.97 -16.45 0.36
C ASP A 256 20.35 -15.76 -0.88
N ASP A 257 19.39 -16.37 -1.57
CA ASP A 257 18.63 -15.77 -2.69
C ASP A 257 17.88 -14.49 -2.27
N ALA A 258 17.42 -14.43 -1.02
CA ALA A 258 16.80 -13.22 -0.46
C ALA A 258 17.82 -12.12 -0.09
N SER A 259 19.08 -12.49 0.16
CA SER A 259 20.15 -11.53 0.43
C SER A 259 20.60 -10.83 -0.86
N GLU A 260 20.63 -11.54 -1.99
CA GLU A 260 20.97 -10.98 -3.31
C GLU A 260 19.85 -10.10 -3.87
N LYS A 261 18.59 -10.54 -3.82
CA LYS A 261 17.46 -9.82 -4.45
C LYS A 261 17.09 -8.49 -3.78
N HIS A 262 17.68 -8.19 -2.62
CA HIS A 262 17.51 -6.93 -1.90
C HIS A 262 18.58 -5.87 -2.21
N GLN A 263 19.53 -6.16 -3.09
CA GLN A 263 20.40 -5.13 -3.68
C GLN A 263 19.79 -4.48 -4.93
N ASP A 264 18.69 -5.02 -5.47
CA ASP A 264 18.04 -4.42 -6.63
C ASP A 264 17.26 -3.14 -6.24
N PRO A 265 17.63 -1.96 -6.77
CA PRO A 265 17.01 -0.68 -6.44
C PRO A 265 15.55 -0.54 -6.92
N PHE A 266 14.96 -1.58 -7.51
CA PHE A 266 13.64 -1.55 -8.12
C PHE A 266 12.47 -1.74 -7.15
N PHE A 267 12.72 -2.17 -5.90
CA PHE A 267 11.67 -2.43 -4.90
C PHE A 267 11.40 -1.27 -3.91
N LEU A 268 12.03 -0.09 -4.12
CA LEU A 268 11.79 1.14 -3.34
C LEU A 268 10.86 2.16 -4.06
N LEU A 269 10.11 1.73 -5.08
CA LEU A 269 9.13 2.56 -5.80
C LEU A 269 7.72 1.99 -5.70
#